data_AF-A0A6P3GAM0-F1
#
_entry.id   AF-A0A6P3GAM0-F1
#
_cell.length_a   1.000
_cell.length_b   1.000
_cell.length_c   1.000
_cell.angle_alpha   90.00
_cell.angle_beta   90.00
_cell.angle_gamma   90.00
#
_symmetry.space_group_name_H-M   'P 1'
#
loop_
_entity.id
_entity.type
_entity.pdbx_description
1 polymer ?
#
loop_
_entity_poly.entity_id
_entity_poly.type
_entity_poly.pdbx_seq_one_letter_code
_entity_poly.pdbx_strand_id
1 'polypeptide(L)'
;MMAEEHTDLEAQIVKDIHFKEIDLVNRDPKNINEDIVKVDFEDVIAEPVGTYSFDGVWKVSYTTFTVSKYWCYRLLSTLLGVPLALLWGFLFACISFCHIWAVVPCIKSYLIEIQCISHIYSLCIRTFCNPLFAALGQVCSNIKVMLRKEV
;
A
#
# COMPACT_ATOMS: atom_id res chain seq x y z
N MET A 1 22.39 20.30 -26.25
CA MET A 1 22.97 19.14 -25.52
C MET A 1 22.17 18.76 -24.27
N MET A 2 22.30 19.42 -23.11
CA MET A 2 21.60 18.96 -21.87
C MET A 2 20.05 19.04 -21.95
N ALA A 3 19.49 19.96 -22.73
CA ALA A 3 18.03 20.07 -22.93
C ALA A 3 17.47 19.06 -23.96
N GLU A 4 18.27 18.63 -24.94
CA GLU A 4 17.86 17.61 -25.92
C GLU A 4 17.77 16.24 -25.25
N GLU A 5 18.74 15.90 -24.40
CA GLU A 5 18.79 14.61 -23.69
C GLU A 5 17.59 14.40 -22.74
N HIS A 6 17.12 15.46 -22.08
CA HIS A 6 15.91 15.40 -21.25
C HIS A 6 14.64 15.23 -22.10
N THR A 7 14.62 15.78 -23.31
CA THR A 7 13.46 15.67 -24.21
C THR A 7 13.39 14.27 -24.83
N ASP A 8 14.54 13.67 -25.15
CA ASP A 8 14.66 12.31 -25.63
C ASP A 8 14.29 11.28 -24.55
N LEU A 9 14.67 11.53 -23.29
CA LEU A 9 14.30 10.69 -22.15
C LEU A 9 12.79 10.72 -21.89
N GLU A 10 12.17 11.91 -21.90
CA GLU A 10 10.72 12.07 -21.78
C GLU A 10 9.98 11.37 -22.94
N ALA A 11 10.48 11.50 -24.18
CA ALA A 11 9.90 10.83 -25.35
C ALA A 11 10.03 9.29 -25.28
N GLN A 12 11.15 8.78 -24.75
CA GLN A 12 11.38 7.35 -24.54
C GLN A 12 10.45 6.79 -23.46
N ILE A 13 10.28 7.51 -22.34
CA ILE A 13 9.37 7.15 -21.24
C ILE A 13 7.91 7.13 -21.73
N VAL A 14 7.48 8.14 -22.49
CA VAL A 14 6.13 8.19 -23.06
C VAL A 14 5.89 7.02 -24.03
N LYS A 15 6.90 6.67 -24.85
CA LYS A 15 6.82 5.48 -25.71
C LYS A 15 6.73 4.18 -24.91
N ASP A 16 7.53 4.02 -23.85
CA ASP A 16 7.58 2.81 -23.04
C ASP A 16 6.28 2.57 -22.27
N ILE A 17 5.65 3.63 -21.75
CA ILE A 17 4.33 3.58 -21.11
C ILE A 17 3.27 3.05 -22.09
N HIS A 18 3.35 3.44 -23.36
CA HIS A 18 2.40 3.04 -24.38
C HIS A 18 2.67 1.63 -24.96
N PHE A 19 3.89 1.12 -24.80
CA PHE A 19 4.35 -0.15 -25.39
C PHE A 19 4.67 -1.23 -24.35
N LYS A 20 4.22 -1.08 -23.10
CA LYS A 20 4.36 -2.13 -22.10
C LYS A 20 3.57 -3.37 -22.54
N GLU A 21 4.27 -4.40 -23.00
CA GLU A 21 3.67 -5.66 -23.40
C GLU A 21 2.92 -6.26 -22.21
N ILE A 22 1.61 -6.47 -22.40
CA ILE A 22 0.75 -7.12 -21.42
C ILE A 22 0.94 -8.63 -21.54
N ASP A 23 1.38 -9.26 -20.45
CA ASP A 23 1.45 -10.72 -20.36
C ASP A 23 0.03 -11.30 -20.34
N LEU A 24 -0.32 -12.00 -21.40
CA LEU A 24 -1.63 -12.64 -21.56
C LEU A 24 -1.72 -14.00 -20.87
N VAL A 25 -0.57 -14.60 -20.55
CA VAL A 25 -0.43 -15.91 -19.91
C VAL A 25 -0.47 -15.74 -18.39
N ASN A 26 0.35 -14.86 -17.82
CA ASN A 26 0.30 -14.52 -16.40
C ASN A 26 -0.44 -13.20 -16.16
N ARG A 27 -1.73 -13.31 -15.84
CA ARG A 27 -2.61 -12.17 -15.54
C ARG A 27 -2.53 -11.69 -14.08
N ASP A 28 -1.84 -12.43 -13.21
CA ASP A 28 -1.59 -12.05 -11.82
C ASP A 28 -0.07 -12.11 -11.51
N PRO A 29 0.76 -11.24 -12.12
CA PRO A 29 2.21 -11.28 -11.94
C PRO A 29 2.66 -10.90 -10.52
N LYS A 30 1.75 -10.38 -9.69
CA LYS A 30 2.01 -9.99 -8.29
C LYS A 30 1.42 -10.97 -7.29
N ASN A 31 0.80 -12.05 -7.77
CA ASN A 31 0.18 -13.08 -6.96
C ASN A 31 -0.80 -12.53 -5.92
N ILE A 32 -1.54 -11.47 -6.27
CA ILE A 32 -2.47 -10.81 -5.35
C ILE A 32 -3.71 -11.67 -5.07
N ASN A 33 -4.03 -12.61 -5.94
CA ASN A 33 -5.24 -13.43 -5.87
C ASN A 33 -4.97 -14.93 -5.62
N GLU A 34 -3.71 -15.34 -5.45
CA GLU A 34 -3.35 -16.76 -5.33
C GLU A 34 -4.03 -17.49 -4.18
N ASP A 35 -4.23 -16.86 -3.02
CA ASP A 35 -4.75 -17.54 -1.82
C ASP A 35 -6.22 -17.24 -1.53
N ILE A 36 -6.81 -16.26 -2.20
CA ILE A 36 -8.17 -15.77 -1.90
C ILE A 36 -9.22 -16.39 -2.83
N VAL A 37 -8.85 -16.75 -4.07
CA VAL A 37 -9.80 -17.17 -5.12
C VAL A 37 -9.78 -18.69 -5.38
N LYS A 38 -9.02 -19.45 -4.59
CA LYS A 38 -9.03 -20.92 -4.62
C LYS A 38 -10.25 -21.45 -3.85
N VAL A 39 -11.42 -21.40 -4.48
CA VAL A 39 -12.62 -22.10 -4.02
C VAL A 39 -12.79 -23.33 -4.90
N ASP A 40 -12.54 -24.52 -4.34
CA ASP A 40 -12.73 -25.79 -5.04
C ASP A 40 -14.20 -26.26 -4.92
N PHE A 41 -14.60 -27.21 -5.78
CA PHE A 41 -15.93 -27.83 -5.69
C PHE A 41 -16.12 -28.50 -4.32
N GLU A 42 -15.07 -29.14 -3.82
CA GLU A 42 -15.06 -29.83 -2.52
C GLU A 42 -15.14 -28.86 -1.33
N ASP A 43 -14.76 -27.58 -1.50
CA ASP A 43 -14.93 -26.54 -0.48
C ASP A 43 -16.39 -26.04 -0.38
N VAL A 44 -17.17 -26.20 -1.46
CA VAL A 44 -18.56 -25.72 -1.55
C VAL A 44 -19.56 -26.85 -1.29
N ILE A 45 -19.28 -28.04 -1.83
CA ILE A 45 -20.10 -29.24 -1.71
C ILE A 45 -19.18 -30.37 -1.24
N ALA A 46 -19.19 -30.63 0.07
CA ALA A 46 -18.42 -31.71 0.68
C ALA A 46 -19.35 -32.84 1.12
N GLU A 47 -19.19 -34.03 0.56
CA GLU A 47 -19.86 -35.24 1.06
C GLU A 47 -19.07 -35.83 2.24
N PRO A 48 -19.70 -36.09 3.40
CA PRO A 48 -19.01 -36.66 4.56
C PRO A 48 -18.72 -38.15 4.38
N VAL A 49 -17.67 -38.62 5.06
CA VAL A 49 -17.27 -40.04 5.06
C VAL A 49 -18.42 -40.93 5.56
N GLY A 50 -19.07 -41.65 4.65
CA GLY A 50 -20.17 -42.57 4.96
C GLY A 50 -21.48 -42.35 4.18
N THR A 51 -21.65 -41.21 3.51
CA THR A 51 -22.81 -40.94 2.64
C THR A 51 -22.34 -40.40 1.29
N TYR A 52 -21.84 -41.31 0.44
CA TYR A 52 -21.40 -40.97 -0.90
C TYR A 52 -22.55 -41.06 -1.90
N SER A 53 -22.69 -40.03 -2.73
CA SER A 53 -23.50 -40.10 -3.93
C SER A 53 -22.85 -41.06 -4.95
N PHE A 54 -23.63 -41.52 -5.93
CA PHE A 54 -23.08 -42.32 -7.03
C PHE A 54 -21.93 -41.59 -7.75
N ASP A 55 -20.82 -42.29 -8.00
CA ASP A 55 -19.60 -41.74 -8.65
C ASP A 55 -19.88 -40.95 -9.95
N GLY A 56 -20.87 -41.38 -10.72
CA GLY A 56 -21.28 -40.69 -11.95
C GLY A 56 -21.91 -39.32 -11.68
N VAL A 57 -22.75 -39.22 -10.65
CA VAL A 57 -23.39 -37.97 -10.24
C VAL A 57 -22.35 -37.01 -9.65
N TRP A 58 -21.41 -37.53 -8.88
CA TRP A 58 -20.31 -36.75 -8.31
C TRP A 58 -19.44 -36.13 -9.42
N LYS A 59 -19.00 -36.94 -10.40
CA LYS A 59 -18.19 -36.46 -11.54
C LYS A 59 -18.91 -35.44 -12.42
N VAL A 60 -20.19 -35.67 -12.70
CA VAL A 60 -21.01 -34.74 -13.51
C VAL A 60 -21.21 -33.42 -12.75
N SER A 61 -21.46 -33.48 -11.45
CA SER A 61 -21.60 -32.30 -10.60
C SER A 61 -20.31 -31.47 -10.56
N TYR A 62 -19.16 -32.11 -10.33
CA TYR A 62 -17.84 -31.47 -10.35
C TYR A 62 -17.57 -30.78 -11.69
N THR A 63 -17.81 -31.49 -12.79
CA THR A 63 -17.58 -30.97 -14.14
C THR A 63 -18.51 -29.80 -14.45
N THR A 64 -19.81 -29.95 -14.17
CA THR A 64 -20.81 -28.92 -14.43
C THR A 64 -20.56 -27.66 -13.63
N PHE A 65 -20.18 -27.79 -12.35
CA PHE A 65 -19.82 -26.66 -11.49
C PHE A 65 -18.60 -25.91 -12.03
N THR A 66 -17.53 -26.62 -12.37
CA THR A 66 -16.28 -26.03 -12.87
C THR A 66 -16.50 -25.29 -14.19
N VAL A 67 -17.19 -25.92 -15.14
CA VAL A 67 -17.50 -25.34 -16.45
C VAL A 67 -18.42 -24.13 -16.29
N SER A 68 -19.48 -24.23 -15.49
CA SER A 68 -20.43 -23.12 -15.29
C SER A 68 -19.74 -21.90 -14.66
N LYS A 69 -18.91 -22.10 -13.63
CA LYS A 69 -18.12 -21.04 -13.00
C LYS A 69 -17.19 -20.36 -14.01
N TYR A 70 -16.50 -21.14 -14.82
CA TYR A 70 -15.56 -20.64 -15.82
C TYR A 70 -16.27 -19.78 -16.90
N TRP A 71 -17.37 -20.28 -17.46
CA TRP A 71 -18.13 -19.53 -18.46
C TRP A 71 -18.80 -18.28 -17.90
N CYS A 72 -19.38 -18.37 -16.70
CA CYS A 72 -19.94 -17.20 -16.01
C CYS A 72 -18.88 -16.11 -15.82
N TYR A 73 -17.69 -16.47 -15.31
CA TYR A 73 -16.59 -15.53 -15.15
C TYR A 73 -16.17 -14.88 -16.46
N ARG A 74 -16.06 -15.65 -17.57
CA ARG A 74 -15.70 -15.11 -18.89
C ARG A 74 -16.75 -14.12 -19.41
N LEU A 75 -18.02 -14.43 -19.26
CA LEU A 75 -19.12 -13.55 -19.69
C LEU A 75 -19.14 -12.26 -18.87
N LEU A 76 -19.06 -12.36 -17.54
CA LEU A 76 -18.99 -11.19 -16.67
C LEU A 76 -17.76 -10.34 -16.95
N SER A 77 -16.59 -10.95 -17.13
CA SER A 77 -15.35 -10.24 -17.44
C SER A 77 -15.39 -9.55 -18.81
N THR A 78 -16.06 -10.15 -19.80
CA THR A 78 -16.21 -9.52 -21.12
C THR A 78 -17.16 -8.33 -21.06
N LEU A 79 -18.28 -8.47 -20.33
CA LEU A 79 -19.30 -7.44 -20.25
C LEU A 79 -18.90 -6.28 -19.35
N LEU A 80 -18.29 -6.58 -18.19
CA LEU A 80 -18.01 -5.60 -17.13
C LEU A 80 -16.53 -5.26 -16.99
N GLY A 81 -15.61 -6.09 -17.51
CA GLY A 81 -14.17 -5.90 -17.32
C GLY A 81 -13.66 -4.60 -17.94
N VAL A 82 -14.04 -4.30 -19.19
CA VAL A 82 -13.63 -3.06 -19.86
C VAL A 82 -14.23 -1.81 -19.18
N PRO A 83 -15.54 -1.73 -18.88
CA PRO A 83 -16.11 -0.62 -18.12
C PRO A 83 -15.46 -0.42 -16.74
N LEU A 84 -15.19 -1.50 -16.00
CA LEU A 84 -14.54 -1.44 -14.69
C LEU A 84 -13.10 -0.94 -14.81
N ALA A 85 -12.34 -1.41 -15.81
CA ALA A 85 -10.97 -0.95 -16.04
C ALA A 85 -10.92 0.56 -16.33
N LEU A 86 -11.86 1.07 -17.12
CA LEU A 86 -11.97 2.51 -17.40
C LEU A 86 -12.31 3.32 -16.15
N LEU A 87 -13.27 2.83 -15.34
CA LEU A 87 -13.66 3.48 -14.09
C LEU A 87 -12.48 3.54 -13.11
N TRP A 88 -11.78 2.42 -12.92
CA TRP A 88 -10.60 2.37 -12.05
C TRP A 88 -9.47 3.28 -12.56
N GLY A 89 -9.19 3.27 -13.87
CA GLY A 89 -8.20 4.16 -14.47
C GLY A 89 -8.51 5.64 -14.23
N PHE A 90 -9.77 6.04 -14.39
CA PHE A 90 -10.22 7.40 -14.11
C PHE A 90 -10.09 7.76 -12.62
N LEU A 91 -10.51 6.87 -11.71
CA LEU A 91 -10.37 7.09 -10.27
C LEU A 91 -8.90 7.29 -9.86
N PHE A 92 -8.00 6.44 -10.36
CA PHE A 92 -6.57 6.59 -10.08
C PHE A 92 -6.02 7.91 -10.64
N ALA A 93 -6.44 8.33 -11.83
CA ALA A 93 -6.05 9.62 -12.38
C ALA A 93 -6.50 10.80 -11.50
N CYS A 94 -7.75 10.79 -11.02
CA CYS A 94 -8.26 11.81 -10.09
C CYS A 94 -7.50 11.81 -8.76
N ILE A 95 -7.23 10.63 -8.19
CA ILE A 95 -6.45 10.51 -6.95
C ILE A 95 -5.05 11.07 -7.14
N SER A 96 -4.37 10.71 -8.24
CA SER A 96 -3.04 11.22 -8.57
C SER A 96 -3.06 12.74 -8.74
N PHE A 97 -4.08 13.29 -9.42
CA PHE A 97 -4.25 14.74 -9.55
C PHE A 97 -4.41 15.41 -8.18
N CYS A 98 -5.34 14.95 -7.35
CA CYS A 98 -5.54 15.49 -6.00
C CYS A 98 -4.26 15.37 -5.15
N HIS A 99 -3.53 14.26 -5.27
CA HIS A 99 -2.30 14.07 -4.53
C HIS A 99 -1.23 15.11 -4.92
N ILE A 100 -0.98 15.28 -6.22
CA ILE A 100 0.07 16.19 -6.71
C ILE A 100 -0.31 17.65 -6.46
N TRP A 101 -1.56 18.02 -6.74
CA TRP A 101 -1.98 19.43 -6.78
C TRP A 101 -2.56 19.94 -5.45
N ALA A 102 -3.07 19.05 -4.59
CA ALA A 102 -3.62 19.44 -3.29
C ALA A 102 -2.78 18.89 -2.14
N VAL A 103 -2.51 17.58 -2.10
CA VAL A 103 -1.86 16.95 -0.94
C VAL A 103 -0.40 17.39 -0.79
N VAL A 104 0.40 17.34 -1.87
CA VAL A 104 1.80 17.75 -1.82
C VAL A 104 1.98 19.21 -1.37
N PRO A 105 1.29 20.21 -1.94
CA PRO A 105 1.41 21.59 -1.45
C PRO A 105 0.90 21.75 -0.02
N CYS A 106 -0.16 21.06 0.39
CA CYS A 106 -0.61 21.07 1.78
C CYS A 106 0.45 20.51 2.74
N ILE A 107 1.08 19.37 2.41
CA ILE A 107 2.18 18.79 3.19
C ILE A 107 3.35 19.77 3.27
N LYS A 108 3.72 20.40 2.14
CA LYS A 108 4.80 21.39 2.10
C LYS A 108 4.48 22.62 2.96
N SER A 109 3.25 23.12 2.91
CA SER A 109 2.79 24.22 3.76
C SER A 109 2.85 23.85 5.24
N TYR A 110 2.34 22.67 5.60
CA TYR A 110 2.37 22.19 6.98
C TYR A 110 3.79 21.99 7.50
N LEU A 111 4.73 21.57 6.65
CA LEU A 111 6.14 21.46 7.01
C LEU A 111 6.75 22.82 7.36
N ILE A 112 6.42 23.88 6.61
CA ILE A 112 6.88 25.25 6.88
C ILE A 112 6.32 25.74 8.23
N GLU A 113 5.03 25.50 8.49
CA GLU A 113 4.41 25.83 9.78
C GLU A 113 5.08 25.10 10.95
N ILE A 114 5.34 23.80 10.81
CA ILE A 114 6.09 23.03 11.82
C ILE A 114 7.50 23.58 12.01
N GLN A 115 8.21 23.97 10.96
CA GLN A 115 9.54 24.54 11.09
C GLN A 115 9.52 25.84 11.91
N CYS A 116 8.52 26.70 11.71
CA CYS A 116 8.31 27.89 12.53
C CYS A 116 8.06 27.54 14.01
N ILE A 117 7.16 26.59 14.27
CA ILE A 117 6.85 26.12 15.63
C ILE A 117 8.08 25.49 16.27
N SER A 118 8.84 24.68 15.53
CA SER A 118 10.09 24.07 15.99
C SER A 118 11.11 25.11 16.42
N HIS A 119 11.23 26.21 15.67
CA HIS A 119 12.16 27.27 16.01
C HIS A 119 11.77 27.98 17.31
N ILE A 120 10.48 28.28 17.49
CA ILE A 120 9.94 28.85 18.74
C ILE A 120 10.14 27.87 19.90
N TYR A 121 9.85 26.59 19.67
CA TYR A 121 10.03 25.53 20.67
C TYR A 121 11.50 25.40 21.11
N SER A 122 12.44 25.40 20.17
CA SER A 122 13.88 25.40 20.47
C SER A 122 14.30 26.64 21.25
N LEU A 123 13.74 27.81 20.93
CA LEU A 123 13.99 29.05 21.68
C LEU A 123 13.45 28.96 23.10
N CYS A 124 12.24 28.43 23.30
CA CYS A 124 11.65 28.22 24.62
C CYS A 124 12.51 27.28 25.47
N ILE A 125 12.96 26.15 24.91
CA ILE A 125 13.87 25.23 25.61
C ILE A 125 15.15 25.95 25.99
N ARG A 126 15.75 26.71 25.08
CA ARG A 126 17.03 27.38 25.36
C ARG A 126 16.92 28.49 26.40
N THR A 127 15.81 29.22 26.41
CA THR A 127 15.62 30.37 27.30
C THR A 127 15.10 29.96 28.67
N PHE A 128 14.25 28.94 28.78
CA PHE A 128 13.64 28.53 30.05
C PHE A 128 14.20 27.22 30.58
N CYS A 129 14.17 26.17 29.77
CA CYS A 129 14.58 24.85 30.24
C CYS A 129 16.09 24.77 30.48
N ASN A 130 16.91 25.35 29.61
CA ASN A 130 18.36 25.30 29.74
C ASN A 130 18.88 25.94 31.04
N PRO A 131 18.49 27.18 31.42
CA PRO A 131 18.90 27.72 32.73
C PRO A 131 18.26 26.99 33.91
N LEU A 132 17.03 26.48 33.78
CA LEU A 132 16.38 25.69 34.83
C LEU A 132 17.14 24.39 35.10
N PHE A 133 17.48 23.63 34.05
CA PHE A 133 18.26 22.41 34.16
C PHE A 133 19.69 22.69 34.60
N ALA A 134 20.30 23.80 34.18
CA ALA A 134 21.60 24.22 34.70
C ALA A 134 21.55 24.52 36.21
N ALA A 135 20.51 25.23 36.67
CA ALA A 135 20.33 25.54 38.09
C ALA A 135 20.07 24.26 38.91
N LEU A 136 19.21 23.36 38.44
CA LEU A 136 18.97 22.06 39.08
C LEU A 136 20.25 21.21 39.12
N GLY A 137 21.03 21.20 38.03
CA GLY A 137 22.32 20.53 37.97
C GLY A 137 23.34 21.08 38.98
N GLN A 138 23.35 22.41 39.20
CA GLN A 138 24.19 23.04 40.23
C GLN A 138 23.75 22.67 41.66
N VAL A 139 22.44 22.63 41.92
CA VAL A 139 21.90 22.18 43.22
C VAL A 139 22.28 20.73 43.49
N CYS A 140 22.14 19.84 42.51
CA CYS A 140 22.54 18.44 42.64
C CYS A 140 24.06 18.26 42.74
N SER A 141 24.86 19.09 42.05
CA SER A 141 26.32 19.06 42.13
C SER A 141 26.87 19.44 43.50
N ASN A 142 26.13 20.23 44.28
CA ASN A 142 26.52 20.62 45.65
C ASN A 142 26.29 19.48 46.66
N ILE A 143 25.55 18.44 46.29
CA ILE A 143 25.34 17.25 47.12
C ILE A 143 26.55 16.32 46.92
N LYS A 144 27.62 16.55 47.69
CA LYS A 144 28.73 15.59 47.80
C LYS A 144 28.29 14.40 48.65
N VAL A 145 27.87 13.32 47.99
CA VAL A 145 27.62 12.05 48.66
C VAL A 145 28.97 11.43 49.04
N MET A 146 29.31 11.49 50.32
CA MET A 146 30.49 10.82 50.86
C MET A 146 30.11 9.36 51.17
N LEU A 147 30.41 8.45 50.25
CA LEU A 147 30.25 7.01 50.47
C LEU A 147 31.25 6.58 51.55
N ARG A 148 30.76 6.38 52.77
CA ARG A 148 31.49 5.66 53.80
C ARG A 148 31.44 4.18 53.47
N LYS A 149 32.59 3.59 53.18
CA LYS A 149 32.75 2.15 53.05
C LYS A 149 33.05 1.61 54.44
N GLU A 150 32.07 0.98 55.07
CA GLU A 150 32.24 0.27 56.33
C GLU A 150 33.09 -0.99 56.06
N VAL A 151 34.22 -1.13 56.78
CA VAL A 151 35.06 -2.35 56.88
C VAL A 151 34.94 -2.85 58.30
#